data_AF-A0A1E4TYC5-F1
#
_entry.id   AF-A0A1E4TYC5-F1
#
_cell.length_a   1.000
_cell.length_b   1.000
_cell.length_c   1.000
_cell.angle_alpha   90.00
_cell.angle_beta   90.00
_cell.angle_gamma   90.00
#
_symmetry.space_group_name_H-M   'P 1'
#
loop_
_entity.id
_entity.type
_entity.pdbx_description
1 polymer ?
#
loop_
_entity_poly.entity_id
_entity_poly.type
_entity_poly.pdbx_seq_one_letter_code
_entity_poly.pdbx_strand_id
1 'polypeptide(L)'
;MSSKTIKLLAENLQKELHTLNQNSFKVHQKDLQKKNEAMLAYKKLQLLRAGKTLDNETASVLAKKYSTTELKLPAVDMSFVDHIVEKKGAHNRLDHHHLDTMIVFLSSQRVYHELLERYNPGLTASKDNHVKKTANRVGLEIPE
;
A
#
# COMPACT_ATOMS: atom_id res chain seq x y z
N MET A 1 -12.19 -14.33 -32.75
CA MET A 1 -12.51 -14.04 -31.34
C MET A 1 -13.12 -12.64 -31.28
N SER A 2 -14.20 -12.44 -30.53
CA SER A 2 -15.03 -11.22 -30.59
C SER A 2 -14.44 -10.07 -29.77
N SER A 3 -14.57 -8.83 -30.27
CA SER A 3 -14.20 -7.59 -29.55
C SER A 3 -14.82 -7.50 -28.14
N LYS A 4 -15.99 -8.11 -27.92
CA LYS A 4 -16.64 -8.20 -26.59
C LYS A 4 -15.78 -8.91 -25.55
N THR A 5 -15.01 -9.92 -25.95
CA THR A 5 -14.19 -10.72 -25.04
C THR A 5 -12.97 -9.93 -24.54
N ILE A 6 -12.42 -9.03 -25.36
CA ILE A 6 -11.27 -8.19 -24.96
C ILE A 6 -11.70 -7.11 -23.98
N LYS A 7 -12.86 -6.50 -24.21
CA LYS A 7 -13.42 -5.54 -23.26
C LYS A 7 -13.59 -6.17 -21.88
N LEU A 8 -14.12 -7.39 -21.83
CA LEU A 8 -14.25 -8.14 -20.57
C LEU A 8 -12.89 -8.41 -19.89
N LEU A 9 -11.88 -8.82 -20.66
CA LEU A 9 -10.53 -9.04 -20.13
C LEU A 9 -9.90 -7.73 -19.62
N ALA A 10 -10.07 -6.63 -20.35
CA ALA A 10 -9.60 -5.32 -19.95
C ALA A 10 -10.27 -4.84 -18.65
N GLU A 11 -11.59 -5.02 -18.50
CA GLU A 11 -12.32 -4.72 -17.26
C GLU A 11 -11.82 -5.56 -16.07
N ASN A 12 -11.52 -6.85 -16.30
CA ASN A 12 -10.99 -7.72 -15.25
C ASN A 12 -9.57 -7.29 -14.84
N LEU A 13 -8.72 -6.95 -15.81
CA LEU A 13 -7.38 -6.41 -15.56
C LEU A 13 -7.46 -5.11 -14.75
N GLN A 14 -8.38 -4.21 -15.11
CA GLN A 14 -8.61 -2.97 -14.38
C GLN A 14 -9.00 -3.23 -12.92
N LYS A 15 -9.89 -4.18 -12.67
CA LYS A 15 -10.31 -4.54 -11.31
C LYS A 15 -9.13 -5.04 -10.48
N GLU A 16 -8.32 -5.97 -11.01
CA GLU A 16 -7.15 -6.51 -10.30
C GLU A 16 -6.11 -5.41 -10.01
N LEU A 17 -5.81 -4.54 -10.98
CA LEU A 17 -4.91 -3.40 -10.76
C LEU A 17 -5.43 -2.45 -9.69
N HIS A 18 -6.74 -2.18 -9.68
CA HIS A 18 -7.34 -1.32 -8.67
C HIS A 18 -7.25 -1.94 -7.27
N THR A 19 -7.55 -3.23 -7.14
CA THR A 19 -7.42 -3.97 -5.88
C THR A 19 -5.98 -3.95 -5.37
N LEU A 20 -4.99 -4.21 -6.23
CA LEU A 20 -3.58 -4.17 -5.85
C LEU A 20 -3.14 -2.77 -5.42
N ASN A 21 -3.51 -1.73 -6.18
CA ASN A 21 -3.20 -0.34 -5.82
C ASN A 21 -3.81 0.04 -4.46
N GLN A 22 -5.08 -0.32 -4.21
CA GLN A 22 -5.73 -0.08 -2.92
C GLN A 22 -4.99 -0.77 -1.76
N ASN A 23 -4.55 -2.02 -1.95
CA ASN A 23 -3.84 -2.77 -0.92
C ASN A 23 -2.46 -2.15 -0.63
N SER A 24 -1.67 -1.85 -1.66
CA SER A 24 -0.37 -1.19 -1.52
C SER A 24 -0.50 0.19 -0.88
N PHE A 25 -1.52 0.95 -1.28
CA PHE A 25 -1.78 2.27 -0.70
C PHE A 25 -2.11 2.20 0.79
N LYS A 26 -2.93 1.23 1.23
CA LYS A 26 -3.23 1.03 2.66
C LYS A 26 -1.98 0.73 3.48
N VAL A 27 -1.06 -0.08 2.95
CA VAL A 27 0.21 -0.40 3.62
C VAL A 27 1.06 0.88 3.77
N HIS A 28 1.27 1.61 2.69
CA HIS A 28 2.05 2.85 2.73
C HIS A 28 1.41 3.94 3.60
N GLN A 29 0.08 4.02 3.60
CA GLN A 29 -0.66 4.95 4.45
C GLN A 29 -0.40 4.68 5.93
N LYS A 30 -0.42 3.41 6.36
CA LYS A 30 -0.12 3.02 7.75
C LYS A 30 1.31 3.40 8.14
N ASP A 31 2.29 3.17 7.26
CA ASP A 31 3.69 3.51 7.56
C ASP A 31 3.90 5.03 7.64
N LEU A 32 3.23 5.79 6.79
CA LEU A 32 3.26 7.24 6.83
C LEU A 32 2.58 7.78 8.11
N GLN A 33 1.47 7.19 8.53
CA GLN A 33 0.78 7.54 9.79
C GLN A 33 1.72 7.38 10.98
N LYS A 34 2.41 6.24 11.10
CA LYS A 34 3.40 6.00 12.16
C LYS A 34 4.50 7.07 12.18
N LYS A 35 5.03 7.43 11.01
CA LYS A 35 6.06 8.48 10.89
C LYS A 35 5.53 9.84 11.36
N ASN A 36 4.32 10.19 10.96
CA ASN A 36 3.69 11.45 11.34
C ASN A 36 3.42 11.52 12.85
N GLU A 37 2.93 10.43 13.44
CA GLU A 37 2.73 10.30 14.89
C GLU A 37 4.04 10.47 15.66
N ALA A 38 5.12 9.80 15.22
CA ALA A 38 6.44 9.94 15.82
C ALA A 38 6.98 11.37 15.69
N MET A 39 6.80 12.02 14.53
CA MET A 39 7.19 13.40 14.32
C MET A 39 6.40 14.37 15.20
N LEU A 40 5.10 14.15 15.38
CA LEU A 40 4.25 14.93 16.26
C LEU A 40 4.68 14.78 17.72
N ALA A 41 4.96 13.56 18.18
CA ALA A 41 5.48 13.30 19.51
C ALA A 41 6.84 13.99 19.75
N TYR A 42 7.76 13.87 18.79
CA TYR A 42 9.06 14.54 18.84
C TYR A 42 8.92 16.06 18.94
N LYS A 43 8.04 16.66 18.14
CA LYS A 43 7.80 18.12 18.16
C LYS A 43 7.16 18.59 19.46
N LYS A 44 6.22 17.83 20.03
CA LYS A 44 5.68 18.11 21.36
C LYS A 44 6.78 18.11 22.42
N LEU A 45 7.65 17.10 22.40
CA LEU A 45 8.76 16.98 23.34
C LEU A 45 9.78 18.12 23.17
N GLN A 46 10.07 18.52 21.93
CA GLN A 46 10.94 19.66 21.63
C GLN A 46 10.39 20.97 22.22
N LEU A 47 9.08 21.20 22.18
CA LEU A 47 8.45 22.38 22.78
C LEU A 47 8.49 22.38 24.30
N LEU A 48 8.24 21.22 24.92
CA LEU A 48 8.38 21.05 26.38
C LEU A 48 9.81 21.36 26.85
N ARG A 49 10.82 20.86 26.12
CA ARG A 49 12.23 21.16 26.41
C ARG A 49 12.57 22.64 26.27
N ALA A 50 11.90 23.35 25.37
CA ALA A 50 12.08 24.79 25.17
C ALA A 50 11.33 25.65 26.21
N GLY A 51 10.66 25.05 27.19
CA GLY A 51 9.91 25.77 28.22
C GLY A 51 8.65 26.49 27.70
N LYS A 52 8.23 26.21 26.46
CA LYS A 52 7.00 26.76 25.90
C LYS A 52 5.81 25.90 26.33
N THR A 53 4.75 26.53 26.82
CA THR A 53 3.50 25.83 27.12
C THR A 53 2.86 25.33 25.83
N LEU A 54 2.26 24.14 25.88
CA LEU A 54 1.45 23.61 24.80
C LEU A 54 0.12 24.39 24.79
N ASP A 55 0.13 25.60 24.24
CA ASP A 55 -1.10 26.38 24.12
C ASP A 55 -2.06 25.68 23.15
N ASN A 56 -3.37 25.71 23.42
CA ASN A 56 -4.36 24.92 22.67
C ASN A 56 -4.31 25.19 21.16
N GLU A 57 -3.96 26.42 20.76
CA GLU A 57 -3.77 26.81 19.37
C GLU A 57 -2.55 26.13 18.74
N THR A 58 -1.40 26.11 19.43
CA THR A 58 -0.18 25.46 18.93
C THR A 58 -0.35 23.95 18.79
N ALA A 59 -1.08 23.33 19.73
CA ALA A 59 -1.42 21.92 19.70
C ALA A 59 -2.33 21.60 18.50
N SER A 60 -3.32 22.44 18.22
CA SER A 60 -4.23 22.32 17.07
C SER A 60 -3.52 22.48 15.73
N VAL A 61 -2.59 23.43 15.61
CA VAL A 61 -1.79 23.64 14.39
C VAL A 61 -0.84 22.46 14.14
N LEU A 62 -0.16 21.97 15.18
CA LEU A 62 0.71 20.78 15.06
C LEU A 62 -0.10 19.54 14.72
N ALA A 63 -1.27 19.36 15.36
CA ALA A 63 -2.18 18.29 15.03
C ALA A 63 -2.57 18.38 13.55
N LYS A 64 -3.10 19.50 13.05
CA LYS A 64 -3.45 19.69 11.62
C LYS A 64 -2.29 19.41 10.66
N LYS A 65 -1.06 19.76 11.05
CA LYS A 65 0.13 19.57 10.20
C LYS A 65 0.52 18.10 10.05
N TYR A 66 0.30 17.28 11.09
CA TYR A 66 0.70 15.87 11.11
C TYR A 66 -0.50 14.89 11.14
N SER A 67 -1.74 15.37 11.22
CA SER A 67 -2.97 14.58 11.33
C SER A 67 -3.38 13.90 10.04
N THR A 68 -2.43 13.53 9.18
CA THR A 68 -2.69 12.93 7.86
C THR A 68 -3.39 13.91 6.93
N THR A 69 -2.62 14.67 6.17
CA THR A 69 -3.13 15.26 4.92
C THR A 69 -3.78 14.14 4.13
N GLU A 70 -5.04 14.32 3.72
CA GLU A 70 -5.84 13.38 2.95
C GLU A 70 -5.05 12.82 1.76
N LEU A 71 -4.37 11.68 1.95
CA LEU A 71 -3.73 11.02 0.83
C LEU A 71 -4.87 10.47 -0.02
N LYS A 72 -4.99 11.01 -1.22
CA LYS A 72 -5.89 10.48 -2.23
C LYS A 72 -5.22 9.26 -2.85
N LEU A 73 -5.99 8.21 -3.05
CA LEU A 73 -5.54 7.03 -3.77
C LEU A 73 -5.07 7.49 -5.16
N PRO A 74 -3.81 7.25 -5.57
CA PRO A 74 -3.36 7.60 -6.90
C PRO A 74 -4.21 6.86 -7.93
N ALA A 75 -4.62 7.56 -8.98
CA ALA A 75 -5.33 6.93 -10.09
C ALA A 75 -4.40 5.89 -10.75
N VAL A 76 -4.96 4.72 -11.08
CA VAL A 76 -4.24 3.73 -11.87
C VAL A 76 -4.15 4.27 -13.30
N ASP A 77 -2.96 4.29 -13.87
CA ASP A 77 -2.79 4.62 -15.28
C ASP A 77 -3.35 3.48 -16.14
N MET A 78 -4.40 3.78 -16.90
CA MET A 78 -5.11 2.84 -17.78
C MET A 78 -4.76 3.04 -19.25
N SER A 79 -3.89 4.01 -19.58
CA SER A 79 -3.58 4.37 -20.97
C SER A 79 -3.16 3.18 -21.83
N PHE A 80 -2.42 2.23 -21.25
CA PHE A 80 -2.05 0.98 -21.90
C PHE A 80 -3.24 0.07 -22.23
N VAL A 81 -4.17 -0.10 -21.27
CA VAL A 81 -5.35 -0.94 -21.44
C VAL A 81 -6.29 -0.32 -22.47
N ASP A 82 -6.48 1.00 -22.38
CA ASP A 82 -7.27 1.78 -23.32
C ASP A 82 -6.70 1.63 -24.74
N HIS A 83 -5.37 1.69 -24.90
CA HIS A 83 -4.73 1.47 -26.20
C HIS A 83 -5.01 0.08 -26.80
N ILE A 84 -5.05 -0.97 -25.97
CA ILE A 84 -5.36 -2.34 -26.43
C ILE A 84 -6.83 -2.45 -26.85
N VAL A 85 -7.74 -1.81 -26.10
CA VAL A 85 -9.18 -1.85 -26.36
C VAL A 85 -9.57 -0.99 -27.56
N GLU A 86 -8.94 0.17 -27.74
CA GLU A 86 -9.24 1.15 -28.79
C GLU A 86 -8.59 0.82 -30.14
N LYS A 87 -7.65 -0.13 -30.17
CA LYS A 87 -6.99 -0.60 -31.39
C LYS A 87 -8.04 -0.94 -32.46
N LYS A 88 -8.21 -0.06 -33.47
CA LYS A 88 -9.24 -0.11 -34.53
C LYS A 88 -9.09 -1.30 -35.51
N GLY A 89 -8.27 -2.29 -35.21
CA GLY A 89 -8.06 -3.50 -36.01
C GLY A 89 -8.65 -4.75 -35.35
N ALA A 90 -8.71 -5.86 -36.08
CA ALA A 90 -8.99 -7.15 -35.47
C ALA A 90 -7.90 -7.42 -34.42
N HIS A 91 -8.29 -7.50 -33.15
CA HIS A 91 -7.34 -7.82 -32.10
C HIS A 91 -6.71 -9.18 -32.36
N ASN A 92 -5.39 -9.25 -32.24
CA ASN A 92 -4.67 -10.48 -32.52
C ASN A 92 -4.90 -11.48 -31.39
N ARG A 93 -4.75 -12.78 -31.69
CA ARG A 93 -4.77 -13.84 -30.67
C ARG A 93 -3.73 -13.59 -29.56
N LEU A 94 -2.64 -12.91 -29.89
CA LEU A 94 -1.61 -12.48 -28.94
C LEU A 94 -2.15 -11.44 -27.95
N ASP A 95 -2.92 -10.44 -28.41
CA ASP A 95 -3.47 -9.38 -27.55
C ASP A 95 -4.36 -9.99 -26.45
N HIS A 96 -5.20 -10.98 -26.81
CA HIS A 96 -5.98 -11.75 -25.85
C HIS A 96 -5.10 -12.51 -24.84
N HIS A 97 -4.09 -13.22 -25.33
CA HIS A 97 -3.23 -14.04 -24.48
C HIS A 97 -2.40 -13.18 -23.51
N HIS A 98 -1.94 -12.01 -23.93
CA HIS A 98 -1.24 -11.07 -23.07
C HIS A 98 -2.14 -10.57 -21.95
N LEU A 99 -3.37 -10.14 -22.25
CA LEU A 99 -4.33 -9.70 -21.23
C LEU A 99 -4.64 -10.81 -20.22
N ASP A 100 -4.89 -12.03 -20.70
CA ASP A 100 -5.16 -13.18 -19.83
C ASP A 100 -3.97 -13.51 -18.93
N THR A 101 -2.76 -13.52 -19.49
CA THR A 101 -1.52 -13.75 -18.74
C THR A 101 -1.29 -12.67 -17.67
N MET A 102 -1.58 -11.41 -17.99
CA MET A 102 -1.47 -10.31 -17.03
C MET A 102 -2.45 -10.48 -15.86
N ILE A 103 -3.72 -10.82 -16.14
CA ILE A 103 -4.73 -11.07 -15.11
C ILE A 103 -4.29 -12.22 -14.20
N VAL A 104 -3.83 -13.34 -14.78
CA VAL A 104 -3.33 -14.50 -14.03
C VAL A 104 -2.12 -14.11 -13.18
N PHE A 105 -1.18 -13.34 -13.72
CA PHE A 105 -0.01 -12.90 -12.98
C PHE A 105 -0.39 -12.04 -11.77
N LEU A 106 -1.23 -11.01 -11.96
CA LEU A 106 -1.61 -10.08 -10.90
C LEU A 106 -2.40 -10.78 -9.79
N SER A 107 -3.36 -11.63 -10.17
CA SER A 107 -4.12 -12.43 -9.19
C SER A 107 -3.22 -13.40 -8.43
N SER A 108 -2.28 -14.05 -9.11
CA SER A 108 -1.28 -14.93 -8.47
C SER A 108 -0.38 -14.17 -7.51
N GLN A 109 0.07 -12.96 -7.85
CA GLN A 109 0.86 -12.10 -6.96
C GLN A 109 0.08 -11.73 -5.69
N ARG A 110 -1.20 -11.40 -5.83
CA ARG A 110 -2.07 -11.09 -4.69
C ARG A 110 -2.23 -12.31 -3.77
N VAL A 111 -2.58 -13.47 -4.32
CA VAL A 111 -2.73 -14.71 -3.56
C VAL A 111 -1.41 -15.12 -2.89
N TYR A 112 -0.28 -14.97 -3.59
CA TYR A 112 1.03 -15.22 -3.04
C TYR A 112 1.32 -14.36 -1.80
N HIS A 113 1.04 -13.05 -1.86
CA HIS A 113 1.19 -12.17 -0.71
C HIS A 113 0.27 -12.56 0.45
N GLU A 114 -1.00 -12.87 0.17
CA GLU A 114 -1.96 -13.33 1.20
C GLU A 114 -1.48 -14.61 1.90
N LEU A 115 -0.94 -15.57 1.14
CA LEU A 115 -0.39 -16.81 1.67
C LEU A 115 0.88 -16.55 2.50
N LEU A 116 1.78 -15.68 2.02
CA LEU A 116 2.96 -15.30 2.79
C LEU A 116 2.59 -14.66 4.13
N GLU A 117 1.63 -13.74 4.15
CA GLU A 117 1.18 -13.10 5.39
C GLU A 117 0.54 -14.11 6.36
N ARG A 118 -0.23 -15.07 5.84
CA ARG A 118 -0.91 -16.08 6.67
C ARG A 118 0.06 -17.09 7.28
N TYR A 119 0.98 -17.61 6.48
CA TYR A 119 1.86 -18.72 6.88
C TYR A 119 3.23 -18.25 7.39
N ASN A 120 3.66 -17.04 7.02
CA ASN A 120 4.91 -16.45 7.50
C ASN A 120 4.75 -14.95 7.85
N PRO A 121 3.90 -14.61 8.84
CA PRO A 121 3.72 -13.23 9.29
C PRO A 121 4.99 -12.60 9.88
N GLY A 122 6.02 -13.41 10.16
CA GLY A 122 7.32 -12.96 10.65
C GLY A 122 8.25 -12.43 9.56
N LEU A 123 8.04 -12.82 8.29
CA LEU A 123 8.92 -12.41 7.18
C LEU A 123 8.80 -10.92 6.85
N THR A 124 7.60 -10.37 6.95
CA THR A 124 7.29 -8.96 6.68
C THR A 124 7.48 -8.07 7.89
N ALA A 125 7.78 -8.64 9.07
CA ALA A 125 8.02 -7.86 10.27
C ALA A 125 9.37 -7.13 10.18
N SER A 126 9.43 -5.88 10.64
CA SER A 126 10.70 -5.17 10.79
C SER A 126 11.71 -6.01 11.58
N LYS A 127 13.00 -5.93 11.22
CA LYS A 127 14.08 -6.68 11.88
C LYS A 127 14.00 -6.58 13.40
N ASP A 128 13.68 -5.40 13.93
CA ASP A 128 13.51 -5.18 15.38
C ASP A 128 12.41 -6.03 16.02
N ASN A 129 11.27 -6.19 15.33
CA ASN A 129 10.20 -7.07 15.81
C ASN A 129 10.61 -8.54 15.77
N HIS A 130 11.43 -8.92 14.79
CA HIS A 130 11.96 -10.27 14.71
C HIS A 130 12.96 -10.53 15.85
N VAL A 131 13.81 -9.55 16.18
CA VAL A 131 14.76 -9.63 17.30
C VAL A 131 13.99 -9.71 18.63
N LYS A 132 13.00 -8.82 18.88
CA LYS A 132 12.12 -8.87 20.08
C LYS A 132 11.41 -10.21 20.23
N LYS A 133 10.78 -10.74 19.17
CA LYS A 133 10.10 -12.06 19.23
C LYS A 133 11.07 -13.21 19.52
N THR A 134 12.28 -13.16 18.95
CA THR A 134 13.28 -14.21 19.15
C THR A 134 13.85 -14.15 20.57
N ALA A 135 14.12 -12.96 21.09
CA ALA A 135 14.54 -12.72 22.46
C ALA A 135 13.47 -13.21 23.47
N ASN A 136 12.20 -12.85 23.26
CA ASN A 136 11.10 -13.34 24.12
C ASN A 136 10.96 -14.86 24.08
N ARG A 137 11.22 -15.51 22.93
CA ARG A 137 11.19 -16.97 22.81
C ARG A 137 12.26 -17.67 23.67
N VAL A 138 13.35 -16.98 23.99
CA VAL A 138 14.42 -17.47 24.87
C VAL A 138 14.39 -16.85 26.27
N GLY A 139 13.30 -16.15 26.63
CA GLY A 139 13.15 -15.52 27.93
C GLY A 139 14.03 -14.27 28.15
N LEU A 140 14.50 -13.65 27.06
CA LEU A 140 15.31 -12.43 27.11
C LEU A 140 14.42 -11.22 26.81
N GLU A 141 14.33 -10.26 27.74
CA GLU A 141 13.62 -9.00 27.52
C GLU A 141 14.56 -7.96 26.86
N ILE A 142 14.10 -7.35 25.78
CA ILE A 142 14.84 -6.27 25.11
C ILE A 142 14.31 -4.93 25.62
N PRO A 143 15.18 -4.02 26.13
CA PRO A 143 14.79 -2.67 26.52
C PRO A 143 14.20 -1.88 25.34
N GLU A 144 13.27 -0.97 25.64
CA GLU A 144 12.70 0.00 24.69
C GLU A 144 13.70 1.09 24.29
#